data_AF-Q6AH22-F1
#
_entry.id   AF-Q6AH22-F1
#
_cell.length_a   1.000
_cell.length_b   1.000
_cell.length_c   1.000
_cell.angle_alpha   90.00
_cell.angle_beta   90.00
_cell.angle_gamma   90.00
#
_symmetry.space_group_name_H-M   'P 1'
#
loop_
_entity.id
_entity.type
_entity.pdbx_description
1 polymer ?
#
loop_
_entity_poly.entity_id
_entity_poly.type
_entity_poly.pdbx_seq_one_letter_code
_entity_poly.pdbx_strand_id
1 'polypeptide(L)'
;MFDRSTASATADLYRPLVLAGSDRRASAPAPRAVVPAVPGAEGHLARIVASSSDHVGWLRARSRGITATDVAKLSTPRSLRAAAREKLNGSGFSGNVFTQQGRVREPEIAAWVAATHGIQPSDLLFHAERDRRHLATPDEVALREGGRIELAKIKTTNKPFRSVPRHYLRQIWWQQYVLGAERTLFVWEQHDGFVPVHDEPTCRWVDRDDAEIARLLALAGDLIELLRQATAPAAAPVAAAPAMAWSRTGDSE
;
A
#
# COMPACT_ATOMS: atom_id res chain seq x y z
N MET A 1 -42.96 -26.87 7.22
CA MET A 1 -43.46 -25.48 7.17
C MET A 1 -42.63 -24.67 8.14
N PHE A 2 -41.60 -23.99 7.65
CA PHE A 2 -41.04 -22.71 8.13
C PHE A 2 -39.86 -22.38 7.22
N ASP A 3 -40.21 -21.68 6.14
CA ASP A 3 -39.32 -20.87 5.33
C ASP A 3 -38.90 -19.63 6.15
N ARG A 4 -37.61 -19.29 6.10
CA ARG A 4 -37.17 -17.89 6.01
C ARG A 4 -35.71 -17.81 5.57
N SER A 5 -35.58 -17.60 4.27
CA SER A 5 -34.51 -16.82 3.64
C SER A 5 -34.13 -15.57 4.46
N THR A 6 -32.85 -15.41 4.77
CA THR A 6 -32.22 -14.13 5.10
C THR A 6 -30.86 -14.05 4.43
N ALA A 7 -30.87 -13.68 3.16
CA ALA A 7 -29.71 -13.12 2.48
C ALA A 7 -29.27 -11.84 3.24
N SER A 8 -28.06 -11.85 3.78
CA SER A 8 -27.49 -10.71 4.50
C SER A 8 -27.08 -9.62 3.51
N ALA A 9 -27.89 -8.56 3.47
CA ALA A 9 -27.61 -7.33 2.77
C ALA A 9 -26.45 -6.58 3.45
N THR A 10 -25.24 -6.68 2.89
CA THR A 10 -24.10 -5.79 3.21
C THR A 10 -23.36 -5.44 1.92
N ALA A 11 -24.01 -4.68 1.04
CA ALA A 11 -23.44 -4.26 -0.25
C ALA A 11 -23.26 -2.74 -0.41
N ASP A 12 -23.59 -1.90 0.58
CA ASP A 12 -23.91 -0.49 0.26
C ASP A 12 -23.23 0.61 1.09
N LEU A 13 -21.94 0.48 1.42
CA LEU A 13 -21.19 1.57 2.08
C LEU A 13 -19.75 1.75 1.56
N TYR A 14 -19.62 2.06 0.26
CA TYR A 14 -18.57 2.97 -0.22
C TYR A 14 -18.98 3.53 -1.59
N ARG A 15 -19.55 4.75 -1.59
CA ARG A 15 -19.68 5.56 -2.81
C ARG A 15 -18.33 6.29 -2.97
N PRO A 16 -17.59 6.09 -4.09
CA PRO A 16 -16.35 6.83 -4.33
C PRO A 16 -16.62 8.32 -4.17
N LEU A 17 -15.68 9.07 -3.58
CA LEU A 17 -15.76 10.52 -3.64
C LEU A 17 -15.70 10.90 -5.12
N VAL A 18 -16.85 11.23 -5.69
CA VAL A 18 -16.92 12.07 -6.86
C VAL A 18 -16.31 13.39 -6.40
N LEU A 19 -15.01 13.57 -6.65
CA LEU A 19 -14.47 14.91 -6.89
C LEU A 19 -15.31 15.46 -8.04
N ALA A 20 -16.35 16.22 -7.69
CA ALA A 20 -17.24 16.87 -8.64
C ALA A 20 -16.39 17.86 -9.43
N GLY A 21 -16.02 17.45 -10.65
CA GLY A 21 -15.19 18.23 -11.56
C GLY A 21 -14.30 17.34 -12.42
N SER A 22 -14.75 17.07 -13.64
CA SER A 22 -14.10 16.39 -14.78
C SER A 22 -14.26 14.86 -14.87
N ASP A 23 -15.09 14.46 -15.84
CA ASP A 23 -15.25 13.11 -16.40
C ASP A 23 -13.96 12.59 -17.06
N ARG A 24 -12.94 12.32 -16.24
CA ARG A 24 -11.84 11.44 -16.61
C ARG A 24 -11.49 10.60 -15.40
N ARG A 25 -12.18 9.46 -15.23
CA ARG A 25 -11.53 8.31 -14.58
C ARG A 25 -10.30 8.02 -15.42
N ALA A 26 -9.14 8.50 -14.98
CA ALA A 26 -7.88 8.19 -15.62
C ALA A 26 -7.77 6.66 -15.63
N SER A 27 -7.93 6.06 -16.81
CA SER A 27 -7.65 4.64 -16.99
C SER A 27 -6.24 4.40 -16.45
N ALA A 28 -6.07 3.38 -15.61
CA ALA A 28 -4.76 3.04 -15.09
C ALA A 28 -3.80 2.93 -16.29
N PRO A 29 -2.66 3.63 -16.30
CA PRO A 29 -1.76 3.59 -17.45
C PRO A 29 -1.37 2.13 -17.71
N ALA A 30 -1.30 1.75 -18.99
CA ALA A 30 -0.93 0.40 -19.38
C ALA A 30 0.40 0.01 -18.70
N PRO A 31 0.55 -1.26 -18.24
CA PRO A 31 1.77 -1.71 -17.61
C PRO A 31 2.96 -1.44 -18.53
N ARG A 32 3.88 -0.58 -18.09
CA ARG A 32 5.15 -0.39 -18.78
C ARG A 32 6.02 -1.62 -18.52
N ALA A 33 6.63 -2.15 -19.57
CA ALA A 33 7.61 -3.22 -19.46
C ALA A 33 8.65 -2.86 -18.39
N VAL A 34 8.86 -3.77 -17.45
CA VAL A 34 9.77 -3.60 -16.33
C VAL A 34 11.16 -3.94 -16.84
N VAL A 35 12.08 -2.98 -16.79
CA VAL A 35 13.51 -3.32 -16.88
C VAL A 35 13.88 -3.90 -15.51
N PRO A 36 14.21 -5.19 -15.42
CA PRO A 36 14.51 -5.78 -14.13
C PRO A 36 15.79 -5.14 -13.58
N ALA A 37 15.78 -4.82 -12.28
CA ALA A 37 16.96 -4.30 -11.61
C ALA A 37 18.13 -5.30 -11.67
N VAL A 38 17.81 -6.59 -11.78
CA VAL A 38 18.75 -7.70 -11.97
C VAL A 38 18.56 -8.25 -13.40
N PRO A 39 19.56 -8.14 -14.29
CA PRO A 39 19.48 -8.72 -15.62
C PRO A 39 19.14 -10.22 -15.58
N GLY A 40 18.15 -10.64 -16.37
CA GLY A 40 17.68 -12.04 -16.40
C GLY A 40 16.70 -12.45 -15.30
N ALA A 41 16.33 -11.54 -14.38
CA ALA A 41 15.28 -11.84 -13.42
C ALA A 41 13.91 -11.91 -14.09
N GLU A 42 13.11 -12.91 -13.70
CA GLU A 42 11.77 -13.16 -14.22
C GLU A 42 10.70 -13.02 -13.12
N GLY A 43 9.43 -12.99 -13.52
CA GLY A 43 8.29 -12.98 -12.61
C GLY A 43 8.31 -11.82 -11.61
N HIS A 44 8.20 -12.14 -10.31
CA HIS A 44 8.23 -11.13 -9.25
C HIS A 44 9.63 -10.57 -8.99
N LEU A 45 10.68 -11.34 -9.23
CA LEU A 45 12.07 -10.90 -9.03
C LEU A 45 12.45 -9.79 -10.02
N ALA A 46 11.87 -9.80 -11.22
CA ALA A 46 12.00 -8.72 -12.19
C ALA A 46 11.48 -7.37 -11.68
N ARG A 47 10.65 -7.37 -10.63
CA ARG A 47 9.94 -6.19 -10.10
C ARG A 47 10.52 -5.64 -8.81
N ILE A 48 11.68 -6.13 -8.39
CA ILE A 48 12.43 -5.61 -7.24
C ILE A 48 12.90 -4.18 -7.56
N VAL A 49 12.71 -3.26 -6.62
CA VAL A 49 13.12 -1.85 -6.76
C VAL A 49 14.12 -1.39 -5.70
N ALA A 50 14.19 -2.07 -4.55
CA ALA A 50 15.12 -1.78 -3.46
C ALA A 50 15.14 -2.95 -2.47
N SER A 51 16.08 -2.95 -1.53
CA SER A 51 16.13 -3.83 -0.36
C SER A 51 16.25 -2.96 0.90
N SER A 52 15.60 -3.34 2.00
CA SER A 52 15.74 -2.64 3.29
C SER A 52 17.12 -2.79 3.93
N SER A 53 18.00 -3.66 3.40
CA SER A 53 19.42 -3.67 3.78
C SER A 53 20.14 -2.38 3.37
N ASP A 54 19.72 -1.72 2.29
CA ASP A 54 20.01 -0.30 2.00
C ASP A 54 18.83 0.56 2.49
N HIS A 55 18.86 0.91 3.78
CA HIS A 55 17.77 1.64 4.40
C HIS A 55 17.45 2.99 3.72
N VAL A 56 18.47 3.72 3.26
CA VAL A 56 18.28 5.03 2.62
C VAL A 56 17.69 4.87 1.22
N GLY A 57 18.23 3.96 0.41
CA GLY A 57 17.69 3.64 -0.91
C GLY A 57 16.26 3.11 -0.82
N TRP A 58 15.99 2.24 0.15
CA TRP A 58 14.66 1.70 0.41
C TRP A 58 13.65 2.78 0.78
N LEU A 59 13.97 3.68 1.71
CA LEU A 59 13.09 4.80 2.06
C LEU A 59 12.83 5.73 0.86
N ARG A 60 13.87 6.01 0.06
CA ARG A 60 13.74 6.81 -1.16
C ARG A 60 12.86 6.14 -2.21
N ALA A 61 12.95 4.83 -2.38
CA ALA A 61 12.10 4.10 -3.31
C ALA A 61 10.63 4.10 -2.84
N ARG A 62 10.41 3.87 -1.54
CA ARG A 62 9.07 3.88 -0.91
C ARG A 62 8.37 5.22 -0.95
N SER A 63 9.11 6.33 -0.88
CA SER A 63 8.51 7.67 -0.94
C SER A 63 7.94 7.99 -2.32
N ARG A 64 8.39 7.29 -3.38
CA ARG A 64 7.97 7.49 -4.77
C ARG A 64 6.71 6.70 -5.17
N GLY A 65 6.12 5.93 -4.27
CA GLY A 65 4.94 5.11 -4.56
C GLY A 65 4.02 4.95 -3.35
N ILE A 66 2.91 4.25 -3.56
CA ILE A 66 1.92 3.88 -2.56
C ILE A 66 2.28 2.50 -2.01
N THR A 67 2.54 2.43 -0.71
CA THR A 67 2.96 1.21 -0.01
C THR A 67 1.81 0.53 0.72
N ALA A 68 1.96 -0.75 1.07
CA ALA A 68 1.02 -1.46 1.95
C ALA A 68 0.73 -0.69 3.25
N THR A 69 1.75 -0.03 3.83
CA THR A 69 1.61 0.78 5.05
C THR A 69 0.72 2.00 4.85
N ASP A 70 0.77 2.63 3.67
CA ASP A 70 -0.07 3.77 3.32
C ASP A 70 -1.54 3.31 3.24
N VAL A 71 -1.78 2.26 2.46
CA VAL A 71 -3.11 1.69 2.19
C VAL A 71 -3.78 1.13 3.46
N ALA A 72 -2.98 0.62 4.41
CA ALA A 72 -3.46 0.19 5.72
C ALA A 72 -4.33 1.23 6.42
N LYS A 73 -3.97 2.51 6.26
CA LYS A 73 -4.60 3.65 6.93
C LYS A 73 -5.82 4.18 6.16
N LEU A 74 -6.01 3.78 4.90
CA LEU A 74 -7.04 4.34 4.02
C LEU A 74 -8.40 3.71 4.31
N SER A 75 -9.34 4.53 4.78
CA SER A 75 -10.74 4.14 4.94
C SER A 75 -11.73 5.29 4.81
N THR A 76 -11.24 6.53 4.83
CA THR A 76 -12.06 7.75 4.81
C THR A 76 -11.38 8.86 4.00
N PRO A 77 -12.13 9.90 3.60
CA PRO A 77 -11.55 11.06 2.92
C PRO A 77 -10.52 11.79 3.79
N ARG A 78 -10.75 11.79 5.12
CA ARG A 78 -9.79 12.34 6.08
C ARG A 78 -8.48 11.54 6.10
N SER A 79 -8.54 10.21 6.10
CA SER A 79 -7.33 9.38 6.06
C SER A 79 -6.55 9.52 4.75
N LEU A 80 -7.23 9.75 3.63
CA LEU A 80 -6.57 10.03 2.35
C LEU A 80 -5.74 11.32 2.41
N ARG A 81 -6.34 12.42 2.89
CA ARG A 81 -5.62 13.70 3.08
C ARG A 81 -4.47 13.58 4.07
N ALA A 82 -4.63 12.79 5.14
CA ALA A 82 -3.57 12.53 6.10
C ALA A 82 -2.40 11.76 5.46
N ALA A 83 -2.69 10.68 4.72
CA ALA A 83 -1.67 9.91 3.99
C ALA A 83 -0.96 10.77 2.93
N ALA A 84 -1.69 11.62 2.21
CA ALA A 84 -1.09 12.56 1.26
C ALA A 84 -0.11 13.52 1.95
N ARG A 85 -0.49 14.07 3.10
CA ARG A 85 0.38 14.94 3.90
C ARG A 85 1.64 14.20 4.38
N GLU A 86 1.50 12.97 4.89
CA GLU A 86 2.63 12.14 5.31
C GLU A 86 3.58 11.84 4.13
N LYS A 87 3.04 11.63 2.92
CA LYS A 87 3.85 11.40 1.72
C LYS A 87 4.63 12.62 1.27
N LEU A 88 4.03 13.81 1.33
CA LEU A 88 4.66 15.07 0.91
C LEU A 88 5.69 15.58 1.91
N ASN A 89 5.40 15.44 3.20
CA ASN A 89 6.17 16.09 4.27
C ASN A 89 7.03 15.11 5.08
N GLY A 90 6.92 13.80 4.80
CA GLY A 90 7.43 12.75 5.66
C GLY A 90 6.51 12.45 6.86
N SER A 91 6.72 11.29 7.49
CA SER A 91 6.05 10.96 8.75
C SER A 91 6.87 11.48 9.93
N GLY A 92 6.23 12.12 10.90
CA GLY A 92 6.87 12.48 12.18
C GLY A 92 7.20 11.27 13.08
N PHE A 93 6.87 10.05 12.66
CA PHE A 93 7.15 8.82 13.39
C PHE A 93 8.56 8.32 13.10
N SER A 94 9.45 8.37 14.10
CA SER A 94 10.83 7.85 14.03
C SER A 94 11.01 6.47 14.66
N GLY A 95 9.94 5.91 15.24
CA GLY A 95 9.98 4.67 16.01
C GLY A 95 9.64 4.86 17.48
N ASN A 96 9.43 3.75 18.16
CA ASN A 96 9.27 3.65 19.61
C ASN A 96 9.75 2.26 20.09
N VAL A 97 9.71 2.04 21.40
CA VAL A 97 10.11 0.77 22.02
C VAL A 97 9.38 -0.44 21.45
N PHE A 98 8.10 -0.31 21.09
CA PHE A 98 7.32 -1.40 20.49
C PHE A 98 7.80 -1.76 19.09
N THR A 99 8.10 -0.76 18.25
CA THR A 99 8.67 -1.02 16.92
C THR A 99 10.09 -1.55 16.99
N GLN A 100 10.87 -1.14 18.00
CA GLN A 100 12.20 -1.69 18.22
C GLN A 100 12.11 -3.16 18.64
N GLN A 101 11.22 -3.49 19.57
CA GLN A 101 10.98 -4.88 19.96
C GLN A 101 10.53 -5.72 18.76
N GLY A 102 9.60 -5.21 17.96
CA GLY A 102 9.17 -5.87 16.73
C GLY A 102 10.35 -6.25 15.84
N ARG A 103 11.28 -5.31 15.61
CA ARG A 103 12.50 -5.57 14.81
C ARG A 103 13.42 -6.63 15.43
N VAL A 104 13.51 -6.69 16.76
CA VAL A 104 14.33 -7.69 17.46
C VAL A 104 13.71 -9.08 17.36
N ARG A 105 12.38 -9.18 17.43
CA ARG A 105 11.66 -10.46 17.40
C ARG A 105 11.38 -10.98 15.98
N GLU A 106 11.29 -10.11 14.99
CA GLU A 106 10.95 -10.48 13.62
C GLU A 106 11.83 -11.61 13.05
N PRO A 107 13.18 -11.60 13.20
CA PRO A 107 14.02 -12.70 12.70
C PRO A 107 13.73 -14.06 13.34
N GLU A 108 13.40 -14.08 14.63
CA GLU A 108 13.09 -15.31 15.38
C GLU A 108 11.76 -15.91 14.91
N ILE A 109 10.74 -15.05 14.72
CA ILE A 109 9.44 -15.47 14.21
C ILE A 109 9.58 -15.92 12.74
N ALA A 110 10.37 -15.21 11.94
CA ALA A 110 10.63 -15.56 10.54
C ALA A 110 11.36 -16.90 10.41
N ALA A 111 12.34 -17.19 11.29
CA ALA A 111 12.98 -18.49 11.35
C ALA A 111 11.98 -19.62 11.64
N TRP A 112 11.04 -19.39 12.57
CA TRP A 112 9.94 -20.33 12.82
C TRP A 112 9.06 -20.52 11.58
N VAL A 113 8.65 -19.46 10.89
CA VAL A 113 7.82 -19.57 9.67
C VAL A 113 8.55 -20.30 8.55
N ALA A 114 9.84 -20.02 8.35
CA ALA A 114 10.67 -20.74 7.39
C ALA A 114 10.74 -22.24 7.71
N ALA A 115 10.90 -22.62 8.98
CA ALA A 115 10.98 -24.00 9.42
C ALA A 115 9.63 -24.76 9.32
N THR A 116 8.51 -24.11 9.66
CA THR A 116 7.20 -24.78 9.77
C THR A 116 6.34 -24.65 8.51
N HIS A 117 6.53 -23.59 7.72
CA HIS A 117 5.74 -23.29 6.53
C HIS A 117 6.57 -23.13 5.26
N GLY A 118 7.90 -23.12 5.35
CA GLY A 118 8.78 -23.01 4.17
C GLY A 118 8.61 -21.68 3.43
N ILE A 119 8.27 -20.60 4.13
CA ILE A 119 8.21 -19.23 3.57
C ILE A 119 9.47 -18.50 4.03
N GLN A 120 10.23 -17.92 3.10
CA GLN A 120 11.56 -17.41 3.40
C GLN A 120 11.54 -15.90 3.70
N PRO A 121 12.38 -15.42 4.63
CA PRO A 121 12.52 -13.99 4.92
C PRO A 121 12.80 -13.16 3.67
N SER A 122 12.21 -11.97 3.60
CA SER A 122 12.38 -11.02 2.50
C SER A 122 12.60 -9.61 3.02
N ASP A 123 13.67 -8.97 2.58
CA ASP A 123 13.96 -7.55 2.78
C ASP A 123 13.63 -6.70 1.55
N LEU A 124 13.05 -7.32 0.51
CA LEU A 124 12.90 -6.74 -0.82
C LEU A 124 11.63 -5.89 -0.94
N LEU A 125 11.77 -4.74 -1.60
CA LEU A 125 10.69 -3.89 -2.04
C LEU A 125 10.35 -4.22 -3.49
N PHE A 126 9.09 -4.55 -3.74
CA PHE A 126 8.56 -4.87 -5.06
C PHE A 126 7.60 -3.79 -5.52
N HIS A 127 7.49 -3.62 -6.84
CA HIS A 127 6.38 -2.90 -7.44
C HIS A 127 5.35 -3.85 -8.06
N ALA A 128 4.10 -3.43 -8.20
CA ALA A 128 3.04 -4.26 -8.77
C ALA A 128 3.26 -4.50 -10.26
N GLU A 129 2.78 -5.64 -10.76
CA GLU A 129 2.85 -5.98 -12.19
C GLU A 129 2.21 -4.89 -13.08
N ARG A 130 1.05 -4.37 -12.66
CA ARG A 130 0.25 -3.43 -13.46
C ARG A 130 0.60 -1.95 -13.26
N ASP A 131 1.18 -1.58 -12.13
CA ASP A 131 1.50 -0.19 -11.81
C ASP A 131 2.75 -0.09 -10.92
N ARG A 132 3.81 0.51 -11.47
CA ARG A 132 5.10 0.68 -10.78
C ARG A 132 5.03 1.60 -9.55
N ARG A 133 3.96 2.38 -9.41
CA ARG A 133 3.72 3.24 -8.24
C ARG A 133 3.19 2.44 -7.06
N HIS A 134 2.67 1.23 -7.25
CA HIS A 134 2.15 0.41 -6.16
C HIS A 134 3.25 -0.50 -5.64
N LEU A 135 3.57 -0.37 -4.36
CA LEU A 135 4.77 -0.94 -3.76
C LEU A 135 4.42 -1.82 -2.54
N ALA A 136 5.22 -2.86 -2.31
CA ALA A 136 5.10 -3.70 -1.14
C ALA A 136 6.45 -4.29 -0.71
N THR A 137 6.66 -4.36 0.59
CA THR A 137 7.70 -5.18 1.24
C THR A 137 6.96 -6.23 2.04
N PRO A 138 6.75 -7.45 1.51
CA PRO A 138 6.33 -8.59 2.32
C PRO A 138 7.43 -8.94 3.32
N ASP A 139 7.06 -9.43 4.50
CA ASP A 139 8.06 -9.83 5.50
C ASP A 139 8.73 -11.13 5.05
N GLU A 140 7.97 -12.01 4.41
CA GLU A 140 8.46 -13.28 3.86
C GLU A 140 7.74 -13.64 2.55
N VAL A 141 8.43 -14.39 1.68
CA VAL A 141 7.97 -14.81 0.34
C VAL A 141 8.33 -16.27 0.09
N ALA A 142 7.41 -17.03 -0.52
CA ALA A 142 7.67 -18.35 -1.09
C ALA A 142 7.17 -18.39 -2.54
N LEU A 143 8.02 -18.91 -3.43
CA LEU A 143 7.59 -19.40 -4.74
C LEU A 143 7.33 -20.90 -4.62
N ARG A 144 6.07 -21.31 -4.80
CA ARG A 144 5.64 -22.69 -4.78
C ARG A 144 5.70 -23.30 -6.18
N GLU A 145 5.57 -24.63 -6.22
CA GLU A 145 5.38 -25.35 -7.48
C GLU A 145 4.18 -24.77 -8.27
N GLY A 146 4.35 -24.70 -9.59
CA GLY A 146 3.40 -24.08 -10.51
C GLY A 146 3.45 -22.54 -10.54
N GLY A 147 4.47 -21.92 -9.92
CA GLY A 147 4.68 -20.47 -9.98
C GLY A 147 3.81 -19.66 -9.00
N ARG A 148 3.08 -20.33 -8.10
CA ARG A 148 2.22 -19.69 -7.12
C ARG A 148 3.04 -19.00 -6.03
N ILE A 149 2.63 -17.81 -5.62
CA ILE A 149 3.31 -17.05 -4.57
C ILE A 149 2.49 -17.12 -3.28
N GLU A 150 3.17 -17.44 -2.18
CA GLU A 150 2.66 -17.28 -0.83
C GLU A 150 3.53 -16.27 -0.08
N LEU A 151 2.90 -15.53 0.83
CA LEU A 151 3.58 -14.52 1.65
C LEU A 151 3.41 -14.84 3.13
N ALA A 152 4.23 -14.22 3.98
CA ALA A 152 3.91 -14.07 5.40
C ALA A 152 3.93 -12.60 5.84
N LYS A 153 3.16 -12.32 6.90
CA LYS A 153 3.11 -11.02 7.57
C LYS A 153 3.25 -11.22 9.07
N ILE A 154 4.32 -10.69 9.64
CA ILE A 154 4.69 -10.85 11.05
C ILE A 154 4.28 -9.62 11.86
N LYS A 155 3.80 -9.86 13.08
CA LYS A 155 3.51 -8.85 14.10
C LYS A 155 3.90 -9.30 15.49
N THR A 156 4.32 -8.36 16.32
CA THR A 156 4.31 -8.54 17.78
C THR A 156 3.16 -7.74 18.37
N THR A 157 2.58 -8.22 19.46
CA THR A 157 1.43 -7.57 20.10
C THR A 157 1.43 -7.79 21.60
N ASN A 158 1.00 -6.80 22.37
CA ASN A 158 0.74 -6.93 23.80
C ASN A 158 -0.70 -7.36 24.11
N LYS A 159 -1.53 -7.56 23.08
CA LYS A 159 -2.94 -7.94 23.20
C LYS A 159 -3.26 -9.11 22.28
N PRO A 160 -4.08 -10.07 22.73
CA PRO A 160 -4.54 -11.14 21.87
C PRO A 160 -5.45 -10.59 20.76
N PHE A 161 -5.37 -11.19 19.57
CA PHE A 161 -6.28 -10.92 18.47
C PHE A 161 -7.42 -11.95 18.45
N ARG A 162 -8.67 -11.50 18.58
CA ARG A 162 -9.85 -12.35 18.32
C ARG A 162 -10.04 -12.62 16.82
N SER A 163 -9.62 -11.68 15.99
CA SER A 163 -9.58 -11.78 14.53
C SER A 163 -8.49 -10.84 14.00
N VAL A 164 -8.05 -11.03 12.75
CA VAL A 164 -7.03 -10.17 12.14
C VAL A 164 -7.57 -8.72 12.06
N PRO A 165 -6.88 -7.74 12.67
CA PRO A 165 -7.26 -6.34 12.58
C PRO A 165 -7.38 -5.84 11.13
N ARG A 166 -8.39 -5.01 10.88
CA ARG A 166 -8.76 -4.59 9.52
C ARG A 166 -7.66 -3.85 8.76
N HIS A 167 -6.84 -3.06 9.45
CA HIS A 167 -5.71 -2.39 8.83
C HIS A 167 -4.59 -3.37 8.43
N TYR A 168 -4.41 -4.49 9.14
CA TYR A 168 -3.49 -5.55 8.72
C TYR A 168 -4.03 -6.35 7.54
N LEU A 169 -5.34 -6.60 7.48
CA LEU A 169 -5.95 -7.20 6.28
C LEU A 169 -5.71 -6.34 5.03
N ARG A 170 -5.87 -5.01 5.14
CA ARG A 170 -5.53 -4.09 4.04
C ARG A 170 -4.06 -4.17 3.63
N GLN A 171 -3.13 -4.29 4.59
CA GLN A 171 -1.70 -4.50 4.28
C GLN A 171 -1.50 -5.80 3.51
N ILE A 172 -2.10 -6.89 4.00
CA ILE A 172 -1.99 -8.23 3.43
C ILE A 172 -2.55 -8.27 2.01
N TRP A 173 -3.80 -7.84 1.81
CA TRP A 173 -4.44 -7.83 0.49
C TRP A 173 -3.69 -6.93 -0.50
N TRP A 174 -3.14 -5.80 -0.03
CA TRP A 174 -2.27 -4.97 -0.87
C TRP A 174 -0.99 -5.70 -1.28
N GLN A 175 -0.30 -6.37 -0.34
CA GLN A 175 0.89 -7.16 -0.65
C GLN A 175 0.60 -8.30 -1.62
N GLN A 176 -0.53 -9.01 -1.44
CA GLN A 176 -1.00 -10.05 -2.36
C GLN A 176 -1.28 -9.51 -3.75
N TYR A 177 -1.91 -8.34 -3.86
CA TYR A 177 -2.08 -7.65 -5.13
C TYR A 177 -0.73 -7.31 -5.78
N VAL A 178 0.20 -6.69 -5.04
CA VAL A 178 1.49 -6.25 -5.60
C VAL A 178 2.28 -7.45 -6.10
N LEU A 179 2.34 -8.56 -5.34
CA LEU A 179 3.14 -9.73 -5.69
C LEU A 179 2.43 -10.69 -6.64
N GLY A 180 1.09 -10.68 -6.69
CA GLY A 180 0.30 -11.74 -7.34
C GLY A 180 0.17 -12.99 -6.47
N ALA A 181 0.18 -12.83 -5.14
CA ALA A 181 0.06 -13.94 -4.21
C ALA A 181 -1.39 -14.39 -4.01
N GLU A 182 -1.59 -15.69 -3.77
CA GLU A 182 -2.91 -16.31 -3.55
C GLU A 182 -3.38 -16.20 -2.10
N ARG A 183 -2.43 -16.20 -1.16
CA ARG A 183 -2.70 -16.10 0.28
C ARG A 183 -1.48 -15.59 1.05
N THR A 184 -1.71 -15.22 2.30
CA THR A 184 -0.66 -14.76 3.22
C THR A 184 -0.86 -15.39 4.58
N LEU A 185 0.21 -15.93 5.16
CA LEU A 185 0.23 -16.38 6.54
C LEU A 185 0.39 -15.16 7.45
N PHE A 186 -0.67 -14.77 8.16
CA PHE A 186 -0.57 -13.75 9.20
C PHE A 186 -0.09 -14.39 10.49
N VAL A 187 1.09 -14.01 10.96
CA VAL A 187 1.76 -14.58 12.13
C VAL A 187 1.92 -13.50 13.18
N TRP A 188 1.60 -13.81 14.42
CA TRP A 188 1.84 -12.89 15.51
C TRP A 188 2.34 -13.57 16.78
N GLU A 189 3.24 -12.86 17.46
CA GLU A 189 3.73 -13.21 18.79
C GLU A 189 3.08 -12.27 19.82
N GLN A 190 2.38 -12.86 20.78
CA GLN A 190 1.90 -12.13 21.95
C GLN A 190 3.01 -12.04 23.00
N HIS A 191 3.18 -10.86 23.59
CA HIS A 191 4.14 -10.63 24.66
C HIS A 191 3.50 -9.92 25.86
N ASP A 192 4.03 -10.16 27.06
CA ASP A 192 3.81 -9.37 28.27
C ASP A 192 5.15 -8.78 28.73
N GLY A 193 5.23 -7.46 28.94
CA GLY A 193 6.51 -6.81 29.28
C GLY A 193 7.64 -7.05 28.27
N PHE A 194 7.32 -7.27 27.00
CA PHE A 194 8.25 -7.65 25.91
C PHE A 194 8.83 -9.09 26.00
N VAL A 195 8.27 -9.93 26.87
CA VAL A 195 8.55 -11.36 26.96
C VAL A 195 7.45 -12.14 26.26
N PRO A 196 7.75 -13.05 25.31
CA PRO A 196 6.74 -13.90 24.67
C PRO A 196 5.90 -14.67 25.70
N VAL A 197 4.58 -14.73 25.49
CA VAL A 197 3.63 -15.43 26.39
C VAL A 197 3.51 -16.92 26.05
N HIS A 198 3.88 -17.30 24.83
CA HIS A 198 3.80 -18.65 24.30
C HIS A 198 5.14 -19.06 23.69
N ASP A 199 5.42 -20.36 23.68
CA ASP A 199 6.65 -20.92 23.09
C ASP A 199 6.70 -20.72 21.57
N GLU A 200 5.54 -20.67 20.93
CA GLU A 200 5.39 -20.48 19.48
C GLU A 200 4.44 -19.31 19.15
N PRO A 201 4.65 -18.62 18.01
CA PRO A 201 3.73 -17.61 17.55
C PRO A 201 2.40 -18.23 17.10
N THR A 202 1.32 -17.45 17.15
CA THR A 202 0.04 -17.86 16.56
C THR A 202 0.00 -17.44 15.10
N CYS A 203 -0.62 -18.25 14.23
CA CYS A 203 -0.77 -17.92 12.82
C CYS A 203 -2.19 -18.16 12.28
N ARG A 204 -2.52 -17.49 11.18
CA ARG A 204 -3.76 -17.71 10.42
C ARG A 204 -3.56 -17.37 8.95
N TRP A 205 -4.03 -18.24 8.07
CA TRP A 205 -4.09 -17.93 6.64
C TRP A 205 -5.13 -16.86 6.34
N VAL A 206 -4.75 -15.93 5.48
CA VAL A 206 -5.62 -14.91 4.89
C VAL A 206 -5.59 -15.10 3.38
N ASP A 207 -6.71 -15.54 2.83
CA ASP A 207 -6.86 -15.73 1.39
C ASP A 207 -7.05 -14.39 0.68
N ARG A 208 -6.74 -14.41 -0.61
CA ARG A 208 -6.96 -13.29 -1.51
C ARG A 208 -8.43 -12.91 -1.60
N ASP A 209 -8.69 -11.62 -1.46
CA ASP A 209 -10.01 -11.03 -1.65
C ASP A 209 -9.94 -9.95 -2.73
N ASP A 210 -10.30 -10.30 -3.96
CA ASP A 210 -10.23 -9.38 -5.10
C ASP A 210 -11.21 -8.19 -4.98
N ALA A 211 -12.30 -8.34 -4.23
CA ALA A 211 -13.25 -7.25 -4.01
C ALA A 211 -12.67 -6.19 -3.07
N GLU A 212 -12.03 -6.61 -1.98
CA GLU A 212 -11.31 -5.70 -1.09
C GLU A 212 -10.09 -5.09 -1.78
N ILE A 213 -9.33 -5.87 -2.57
CA ILE A 213 -8.24 -5.35 -3.39
C ILE A 213 -8.72 -4.25 -4.35
N ALA A 214 -9.86 -4.46 -5.04
CA ALA A 214 -10.41 -3.45 -5.94
C ALA A 214 -10.76 -2.13 -5.20
N ARG A 215 -11.28 -2.21 -3.97
CA ARG A 215 -11.53 -1.02 -3.15
C ARG A 215 -10.22 -0.31 -2.76
N LEU A 216 -9.20 -1.06 -2.38
CA LEU A 216 -7.88 -0.50 -2.05
C LEU A 216 -7.23 0.19 -3.25
N LEU A 217 -7.38 -0.37 -4.45
CA LEU A 217 -6.91 0.25 -5.69
C LEU A 217 -7.61 1.57 -5.98
N ALA A 218 -8.93 1.66 -5.75
CA ALA A 218 -9.66 2.92 -5.87
C ALA A 218 -9.12 3.98 -4.89
N LEU A 219 -8.95 3.62 -3.62
CA LEU A 219 -8.39 4.51 -2.59
C LEU A 219 -6.94 4.94 -2.91
N ALA A 220 -6.12 4.03 -3.46
CA ALA A 220 -4.78 4.36 -3.90
C ALA A 220 -4.80 5.33 -5.10
N GLY A 221 -5.74 5.17 -6.02
CA GLY A 221 -5.98 6.10 -7.12
C GLY A 221 -6.33 7.51 -6.63
N ASP A 222 -7.25 7.61 -5.67
CA ASP A 222 -7.62 8.88 -5.04
C ASP A 222 -6.41 9.53 -4.35
N LEU A 223 -5.60 8.75 -3.65
CA LEU A 223 -4.38 9.24 -3.00
C LEU A 223 -3.36 9.78 -4.01
N ILE A 224 -3.15 9.06 -5.13
CA ILE A 224 -2.26 9.49 -6.21
C ILE A 224 -2.75 10.81 -6.82
N GLU A 225 -4.06 10.95 -7.02
CA GLU A 225 -4.64 12.17 -7.56
C GLU A 225 -4.48 13.36 -6.62
N LEU A 226 -4.69 13.17 -5.31
CA LEU A 226 -4.43 14.19 -4.30
C LEU A 226 -2.95 14.63 -4.30
N LEU A 227 -2.02 13.68 -4.41
CA LEU A 227 -0.59 13.98 -4.50
C LEU A 227 -0.28 14.77 -5.77
N ARG A 228 -0.82 14.35 -6.91
CA ARG A 228 -0.63 15.03 -8.20
C ARG A 228 -1.12 16.47 -8.14
N GLN A 229 -2.30 16.72 -7.58
CA GLN A 229 -2.87 18.06 -7.42
C GLN A 229 -2.00 18.93 -6.50
N ALA A 230 -1.51 18.38 -5.39
CA ALA A 230 -0.66 19.10 -4.45
C ALA A 230 0.74 19.43 -5.00
N THR A 231 1.25 18.64 -5.94
CA THR A 231 2.57 18.86 -6.56
C THR A 231 2.51 19.50 -7.94
N ALA A 232 1.31 19.73 -8.47
CA ALA A 232 1.16 20.39 -9.76
C ALA A 232 1.75 21.81 -9.68
N PRO A 233 2.51 22.26 -10.68
CA PRO A 233 2.96 23.65 -10.72
C PRO A 233 1.74 24.56 -10.68
N ALA A 234 1.81 25.64 -9.89
CA ALA A 234 0.77 26.66 -9.91
C ALA A 234 0.57 27.10 -11.36
N ALA A 235 -0.68 27.08 -11.84
CA ALA A 235 -0.99 27.58 -13.16
C ALA A 235 -0.43 29.00 -13.27
N ALA A 236 0.42 29.24 -14.27
CA ALA A 236 0.94 30.58 -14.52
C ALA A 236 -0.26 31.54 -14.62
N PRO A 237 -0.23 32.71 -13.96
CA PRO A 237 -1.32 33.66 -14.10
C PRO A 237 -1.49 33.95 -15.58
N VAL A 238 -2.70 33.70 -16.09
CA VAL A 238 -3.07 34.08 -17.46
C VAL A 238 -2.78 35.56 -17.58
N ALA A 239 -1.79 35.92 -18.39
CA ALA A 239 -1.46 37.31 -18.65
C ALA A 239 -2.74 38.01 -19.11
N ALA A 240 -3.20 38.98 -18.32
CA ALA A 240 -4.33 39.81 -18.71
C ALA A 240 -4.00 40.43 -20.07
N ALA A 241 -4.86 40.22 -21.05
CA ALA A 241 -4.71 40.81 -22.37
C ALA A 241 -4.53 42.33 -22.21
N PRO A 242 -3.57 42.95 -22.91
CA PRO A 242 -3.37 44.39 -22.80
C PRO A 242 -4.67 45.09 -23.22
N ALA A 243 -5.18 45.95 -22.33
CA ALA A 243 -6.31 46.81 -22.64
C ALA A 243 -5.94 47.64 -23.87
N MET A 244 -6.72 47.51 -24.96
CA MET A 244 -6.54 48.36 -26.13
C MET A 244 -6.78 49.81 -25.72
N ALA A 245 -5.70 50.60 -25.72
CA ALA A 245 -5.77 52.03 -25.55
C ALA A 245 -6.51 52.62 -26.77
N TRP A 246 -7.69 53.17 -26.56
CA TRP A 246 -8.35 54.01 -27.55
C TRP A 246 -7.57 55.33 -27.63
N SER A 247 -6.79 55.49 -28.68
CA SER A 247 -6.19 56.77 -29.06
C SER A 247 -7.31 57.73 -29.49
N ARG A 248 -7.57 58.76 -28.68
CA ARG A 248 -8.28 59.96 -29.13
C ARG A 248 -7.34 60.71 -30.07
N THR A 249 -7.47 60.45 -31.36
CA THR A 249 -7.09 61.41 -32.41
C THR A 249 -8.01 62.61 -32.25
N GLY A 250 -7.40 63.78 -32.09
CA GLY A 250 -8.10 65.02 -31.86
C GLY A 250 -8.85 65.52 -33.08
N ASP A 251 -9.82 66.37 -32.82
CA ASP A 251 -10.29 67.37 -33.78
C ASP A 251 -9.84 68.74 -33.26
N SER A 252 -9.18 69.47 -34.15
CA SER A 252 -8.93 70.91 -34.05
C SER A 252 -9.76 71.57 -35.14
N GLU A 253 -10.77 72.35 -34.74
CA GLU A 253 -11.14 73.65 -35.33
C GLU A 253 -12.06 74.40 -34.37
#